data_AF-A0A516NZ95-F1
#
_entry.id   AF-A0A516NZ95-F1
#
_cell.length_a   1.000
_cell.length_b   1.000
_cell.length_c   1.000
_cell.angle_alpha   90.00
_cell.angle_beta   90.00
_cell.angle_gamma   90.00
#
_symmetry.space_group_name_H-M   'P 1'
#
loop_
_entity.id
_entity.type
_entity.pdbx_description
1 polymer ?
#
loop_
_entity_poly.entity_id
_entity_poly.type
_entity_poly.pdbx_seq_one_letter_code
_entity_poly.pdbx_strand_id
1 'polypeptide(L)'
;MPRLIEHYISHKVANHEISIFAFFTMHYLDEQILDDDYAEDMKLPFKTHDFSSSSITLNIPPEKPTLNIQHQSMHVDYSPNFSYSEKYYPSVFQQIWEPPKI
;
A
#
# COMPACT_ATOMS: atom_id res chain seq x y z
N MET A 1 -19.17 6.49 10.43
CA MET A 1 -18.97 7.77 9.69
C MET A 1 -20.20 8.29 8.95
N PRO A 2 -21.06 7.48 8.29
CA PRO A 2 -22.23 8.01 7.58
C PRO A 2 -23.15 8.89 8.46
N ARG A 3 -23.42 8.44 9.69
CA ARG A 3 -24.26 9.16 10.67
C ARG A 3 -23.78 10.56 11.04
N LEU A 4 -22.47 10.78 11.17
CA LEU A 4 -21.91 12.10 11.51
C LEU A 4 -22.23 13.14 10.43
N ILE A 5 -22.12 12.73 9.16
CA ILE A 5 -22.38 13.59 8.00
C ILE A 5 -23.88 13.86 7.88
N GLU A 6 -24.71 12.83 8.03
CA GLU A 6 -26.18 12.96 8.01
C GLU A 6 -26.69 13.91 9.11
N HIS A 7 -26.15 13.79 10.33
CA HIS A 7 -26.50 14.67 11.45
C HIS A 7 -26.08 16.12 11.19
N TYR A 8 -24.86 16.33 10.68
CA TYR A 8 -24.39 17.66 10.29
C TYR A 8 -25.27 18.29 9.21
N ILE A 9 -25.68 17.52 8.19
CA ILE A 9 -26.59 18.00 7.14
C ILE A 9 -27.94 18.42 7.74
N SER A 10 -28.48 17.64 8.67
CA SER A 10 -29.76 17.96 9.33
C SER A 10 -29.67 19.30 10.08
N HIS A 11 -28.59 19.51 10.84
CA HIS A 11 -28.30 20.79 11.49
C HIS A 11 -28.07 21.93 10.49
N LYS A 12 -27.44 21.66 9.34
CA LYS A 12 -27.23 22.64 8.28
C LYS A 12 -28.51 23.05 7.57
N VAL A 13 -29.49 22.15 7.46
CA VAL A 13 -30.82 22.42 6.91
C VAL A 13 -31.65 23.24 7.90
N ALA A 14 -31.60 22.91 9.20
CA ALA A 14 -32.28 23.65 10.25
C ALA A 14 -31.68 25.05 10.48
N ASN A 15 -30.34 25.14 10.44
CA ASN A 15 -29.57 26.37 10.60
C ASN A 15 -28.51 26.49 9.49
N HIS A 16 -28.82 27.28 8.46
CA HIS A 16 -27.95 27.48 7.31
C HIS A 16 -26.60 28.11 7.67
N GLU A 17 -26.45 28.76 8.83
CA GLU A 17 -25.22 29.42 9.26
C GLU A 17 -24.30 28.49 10.08
N ILE A 18 -24.74 27.30 10.48
CA ILE A 18 -23.90 26.41 11.28
C ILE A 18 -22.66 25.98 10.47
N SER A 19 -21.49 26.19 11.06
CA SER A 19 -20.23 25.69 10.50
C SER A 19 -19.95 24.28 11.00
N ILE A 20 -19.16 23.51 10.26
CA ILE A 20 -18.74 22.18 10.69
C ILE A 20 -17.96 22.22 12.01
N PHE A 21 -17.21 23.31 12.26
CA PHE A 21 -16.50 23.51 13.52
C PHE A 21 -17.49 23.73 14.67
N ALA A 22 -18.49 24.61 14.49
CA ALA A 22 -19.54 24.83 15.50
C ALA A 22 -20.30 23.55 15.83
N PHE A 23 -20.61 22.73 14.81
CA PHE A 23 -21.23 21.42 15.00
C PHE A 23 -20.35 20.48 15.84
N PHE A 24 -19.04 20.45 15.63
CA PHE A 24 -18.14 19.65 16.48
C PHE A 24 -18.03 20.20 17.89
N THR A 25 -17.98 21.54 18.06
CA THR A 25 -17.93 22.16 19.38
C THR A 25 -19.15 21.78 20.21
N MET A 26 -20.35 21.99 19.68
CA MET A 26 -21.58 21.71 20.42
C MET A 26 -21.76 20.24 20.77
N HIS A 27 -21.26 19.33 19.91
CA HIS A 27 -21.38 17.90 20.17
C HIS A 27 -20.19 17.29 20.91
N TYR A 28 -18.98 17.85 20.92
CA TYR A 28 -17.82 17.14 21.51
C TYR A 28 -17.04 17.96 22.54
N LEU A 29 -17.18 19.28 22.54
CA LEU A 29 -16.44 20.17 23.43
C LEU A 29 -17.34 20.76 24.51
N ASP A 30 -18.58 21.10 24.15
CA ASP A 30 -19.56 21.64 25.07
C ASP A 30 -20.17 20.55 25.96
N GLU A 31 -20.76 20.95 27.08
CA GLU A 31 -21.45 20.03 27.97
C GLU A 31 -22.68 19.43 27.28
N GLN A 32 -22.84 18.11 27.38
CA GLN A 32 -24.01 17.45 26.82
C GLN A 32 -25.27 17.81 27.61
N ILE A 33 -26.24 18.39 26.91
CA ILE A 33 -27.56 18.71 27.46
C ILE A 33 -28.52 17.59 27.05
N LEU A 34 -29.47 17.26 27.94
CA LEU A 34 -30.54 16.31 27.65
C LEU A 34 -31.73 17.06 27.03
N ASP A 35 -31.74 17.11 25.70
CA ASP A 35 -32.78 17.75 24.89
C ASP A 35 -33.43 16.73 23.93
N ASP A 36 -34.23 17.23 22.98
CA ASP A 36 -34.92 16.41 21.99
C ASP A 36 -33.95 15.70 21.01
N ASP A 37 -32.73 16.21 20.82
CA ASP A 37 -31.72 15.66 19.89
C ASP A 37 -30.74 14.69 20.60
N TYR A 38 -30.77 14.64 21.94
CA TYR A 38 -29.91 13.81 22.76
C TYR A 38 -29.80 12.35 22.30
N ALA A 39 -30.91 11.74 21.90
CA ALA A 39 -30.92 10.35 21.45
C ALA A 39 -30.16 10.14 20.13
N GLU A 40 -30.15 11.14 19.24
CA GLU A 40 -29.36 11.11 18.01
C GLU A 40 -27.90 11.49 18.28
N ASP A 41 -27.65 12.45 19.18
CA ASP A 41 -26.30 12.83 19.62
C ASP A 41 -25.52 11.62 20.15
N MET A 42 -26.14 10.78 20.98
CA MET A 42 -25.50 9.59 21.54
C MET A 42 -25.14 8.51 20.49
N LYS A 43 -25.68 8.61 19.27
CA LYS A 43 -25.34 7.72 18.14
C LYS A 43 -24.15 8.24 17.32
N LEU A 44 -23.63 9.44 17.63
CA LEU A 44 -22.45 9.96 16.95
C LEU A 44 -21.20 9.12 17.32
N PRO A 45 -20.21 9.03 16.41
CA PRO A 45 -18.95 8.36 16.71
C PRO A 45 -18.32 8.90 18.00
N PHE A 46 -17.73 8.02 18.81
CA PHE A 46 -17.01 8.35 20.05
C PHE A 46 -17.85 8.92 21.21
N LYS A 47 -19.19 9.01 21.08
CA LYS A 47 -20.09 9.47 22.16
C LYS A 47 -20.43 8.41 23.18
N THR A 48 -20.51 7.16 22.74
CA THR A 48 -20.76 6.02 23.59
C THR A 48 -19.62 5.02 23.43
N HIS A 49 -19.42 4.17 24.43
CA HIS A 49 -18.52 3.03 24.30
C HIS A 49 -19.27 1.92 23.56
N ASP A 50 -19.51 2.10 22.27
CA ASP A 50 -19.85 0.99 21.40
C ASP A 50 -18.59 0.15 21.26
N PHE A 51 -18.65 -1.13 21.62
CA PHE A 51 -17.57 -2.13 21.48
C PHE A 51 -17.23 -2.42 20.00
N SER A 52 -17.46 -1.45 19.12
CA SER A 52 -16.98 -1.32 17.76
C SER A 52 -15.45 -1.35 17.80
N SER A 53 -14.89 -2.56 17.78
CA SER A 53 -13.46 -2.85 17.80
C SER A 53 -12.71 -1.88 16.88
N SER A 54 -12.05 -0.89 17.47
CA SER A 54 -11.12 -0.02 16.77
C SER A 54 -9.90 -0.86 16.38
N SER A 55 -9.96 -1.52 15.22
CA SER A 55 -8.82 -2.29 14.72
C SER A 55 -7.81 -1.33 14.08
N ILE A 56 -6.69 -1.12 14.75
CA ILE A 56 -5.54 -0.45 14.15
C ILE A 56 -4.82 -1.49 13.27
N THR A 57 -5.02 -1.41 11.95
CA THR A 57 -4.29 -2.25 10.99
C THR A 57 -2.96 -1.59 10.63
N LEU A 58 -1.88 -2.05 11.27
CA LEU A 58 -0.51 -1.72 10.88
C LEU A 58 -0.21 -2.35 9.52
N ASN A 59 -0.22 -1.53 8.47
CA ASN A 59 0.21 -1.94 7.12
C ASN A 59 1.74 -1.97 7.09
N ILE A 60 2.33 -3.06 7.57
CA ILE A 60 3.78 -3.28 7.50
C ILE A 60 4.08 -3.86 6.11
N PRO A 61 4.85 -3.16 5.26
CA PRO A 61 5.24 -3.71 3.97
C PRO A 61 6.10 -4.97 4.18
N PRO A 62 5.93 -6.02 3.35
CA PRO A 62 6.75 -7.22 3.46
C PRO A 62 8.22 -6.89 3.19
N GLU A 63 9.11 -7.64 3.85
CA GLU A 63 10.54 -7.56 3.58
C GLU A 63 10.81 -7.88 2.10
N LYS A 64 11.73 -7.14 1.49
CA LYS A 64 12.09 -7.34 0.08
C LYS A 64 12.69 -8.75 -0.08
N PRO A 65 12.24 -9.56 -1.05
CA PRO A 65 12.85 -10.85 -1.30
C PRO A 65 14.31 -10.65 -1.74
N THR A 66 15.24 -11.31 -1.04
CA THR A 66 16.66 -11.33 -1.42
C THR A 66 16.99 -12.66 -2.07
N LEU A 67 17.61 -12.62 -3.25
CA LEU A 67 18.13 -13.80 -3.95
C LEU A 67 19.64 -13.86 -3.72
N ASN A 68 20.07 -14.71 -2.79
CA ASN A 68 21.49 -14.99 -2.59
C ASN A 68 21.92 -16.10 -3.56
N ILE A 69 22.49 -15.70 -4.71
CA ILE A 69 23.11 -16.63 -5.64
C ILE A 69 24.52 -16.94 -5.12
N GLN A 70 24.71 -18.14 -4.57
CA GLN A 70 26.03 -18.61 -4.20
C GLN A 70 26.81 -18.95 -5.48
N HIS A 71 27.61 -18.00 -5.96
CA HIS A 71 28.51 -18.25 -7.09
C HIS A 71 29.67 -19.14 -6.61
N GLN A 72 29.74 -20.36 -7.13
CA GLN A 72 30.92 -21.20 -6.98
C GLN A 72 32.05 -20.58 -7.80
N SER A 73 33.12 -20.16 -7.14
CA SER A 73 34.34 -19.75 -7.83
C SER A 73 34.87 -20.93 -8.65
N MET A 74 34.66 -20.90 -9.96
CA MET A 74 35.29 -21.86 -10.86
C MET A 74 36.78 -21.56 -10.92
N HIS A 75 37.60 -22.55 -10.59
CA HIS A 75 39.03 -22.49 -10.84
C HIS A 75 39.24 -22.56 -12.37
N VAL A 76 39.74 -21.48 -12.95
CA VAL A 76 40.11 -21.45 -14.38
C VAL A 76 41.61 -21.59 -14.46
N ASP A 77 42.08 -22.75 -14.95
CA ASP A 77 43.48 -22.94 -15.28
C ASP A 77 43.86 -22.03 -16.46
N TYR A 78 44.66 -21.01 -16.18
CA TYR A 78 45.18 -20.12 -17.22
C TYR A 78 46.38 -20.76 -17.90
N SER A 79 46.18 -21.32 -19.09
CA SER A 79 47.27 -21.76 -19.96
C SER A 79 47.71 -20.60 -20.85
N PRO A 80 48.96 -20.11 -20.74
CA PRO A 80 49.49 -19.12 -21.68
C PRO A 80 49.72 -19.71 -23.09
N ASN A 81 49.67 -21.04 -23.22
CA ASN A 81 49.92 -21.77 -24.47
C ASN A 81 48.63 -22.05 -25.24
N PHE A 82 47.78 -21.03 -25.42
CA PHE A 82 46.74 -21.11 -26.43
C PHE A 82 47.36 -20.82 -27.80
N SER A 83 47.39 -21.84 -28.67
CA SER A 83 47.72 -21.65 -30.08
C SER A 83 46.42 -21.59 -30.88
N TYR A 84 46.10 -20.42 -31.43
CA TYR A 84 45.04 -20.30 -32.43
C TYR A 84 45.56 -20.92 -33.73
N SER A 85 45.10 -22.13 -34.04
CA SER A 85 45.25 -22.68 -35.38
C SER A 85 44.14 -22.10 -36.26
N GLU A 86 44.45 -21.05 -37.02
CA GLU A 86 43.58 -20.53 -38.10
C GLU A 86 43.13 -21.64 -39.07
N LYS A 87 43.88 -22.76 -39.12
CA LYS A 87 43.75 -23.79 -40.15
C LYS A 87 42.76 -24.90 -39.83
N TYR A 88 42.08 -24.88 -38.68
CA TYR A 88 41.10 -25.91 -38.36
C TYR A 88 39.85 -25.34 -37.70
N TYR A 89 38.94 -24.83 -38.53
CA TYR A 89 37.55 -24.62 -38.18
C TYR A 89 36.74 -25.80 -38.74
N PRO A 90 36.17 -26.67 -37.90
CA PRO A 90 35.22 -27.68 -38.38
C PRO A 90 34.02 -26.98 -39.01
N SER A 91 33.65 -27.38 -40.24
CA SER A 91 32.55 -26.78 -41.01
C SER A 91 31.21 -26.79 -40.26
N VAL A 92 31.04 -27.69 -39.30
CA VAL A 92 29.90 -27.74 -38.38
C VAL A 92 29.70 -26.43 -37.61
N PHE A 93 30.77 -25.73 -37.24
CA PHE A 93 30.68 -24.47 -36.48
C PHE A 93 30.30 -23.27 -37.35
N GLN A 94 30.39 -23.39 -38.68
CA GLN A 94 29.97 -22.32 -39.60
C GLN A 94 28.43 -22.15 -39.57
N GLN A 95 27.69 -23.23 -39.33
CA GLN A 95 26.23 -23.22 -39.29
C GLN A 95 25.64 -22.54 -38.04
N ILE A 96 26.45 -22.36 -36.98
CA ILE A 96 26.01 -21.75 -35.73
C ILE A 96 25.70 -20.26 -35.90
N TRP A 97 26.39 -19.61 -36.84
CA TRP A 97 26.28 -18.17 -37.09
C TRP A 97 25.69 -17.85 -38.47
N GLU A 98 25.10 -18.84 -39.15
CA GLU A 98 24.38 -18.57 -40.38
C GLU A 98 23.03 -17.89 -40.07
N PRO A 99 22.71 -16.76 -40.72
CA PRO A 99 21.38 -16.19 -40.65
C PRO A 99 20.33 -17.16 -41.22
N PRO A 100 19.05 -17.08 -40.80
CA PRO A 100 18.00 -17.96 -41.30
C PRO A 100 17.88 -17.86 -42.82
N LYS A 101 17.86 -19.00 -43.50
CA LYS A 101 17.63 -19.06 -44.95
C LYS A 101 16.13 -18.87 -45.18
N ILE A 102 15.77 -17.79 -45.88
CA ILE A 102 14.40 -17.48 -46.31
C ILE A 102 14.08 -18.29 -47.56
#